data_AF-A0A3S5CGX9-F1
#
_entry.id   AF-A0A3S5CGX9-F1
#
_cell.length_a   1.000
_cell.length_b   1.000
_cell.length_c   1.000
_cell.angle_alpha   90.00
_cell.angle_beta   90.00
_cell.angle_gamma   90.00
#
_symmetry.space_group_name_H-M   'P 1'
#
loop_
_entity.id
_entity.type
_entity.pdbx_description
1 polymer ?
#
loop_
_entity_poly.entity_id
_entity_poly.type
_entity_poly.pdbx_seq_one_letter_code
_entity_poly.pdbx_strand_id
1 'polypeptide(L)'
;MLTAAEDAHEKFTSVRKRLDQLGYRQPLGIDSLPLVERLLADLIWTTENLRKVKLELEKRIEIRNCVEDYVAPYKSDNAKLVKENNELHTRLKADLRRIDNDKQDLTFFNTQCLGKLKSYEIEAQEMAKMIMAFQGKNFNAVVNVSGKQKPSLRRQRMDIDTLLPLREESGKYCCKVAKFWADTEKDFEPKSIDLVASTTRQCEVLEQQISFLESQLELDRRKVDNFRQQLTLRDAEIDRLRAVCEGGRPLEALIKDTAHVHADRLIRQLQLQVEILQSRNDELEARVFRLVKDHVEPGFETMGKENSNSIPGHINEIPVSTKGKKQHLSKESPIHSDSTEINNSTRQIQPPSQNRGDNKDLKFDSRSPNSNLQSGENELSEVRYEVGPDDIRELIQHFDKNRLQLSKRIDELLQRGNLCPCHLRAT
;
A
#
# COMPACT_ATOMS: atom_id res chain seq x y z
N MET A 1 59.70 -52.87 -6.36
CA MET A 1 60.54 -51.82 -7.00
C MET A 1 60.27 -51.69 -8.50
N LEU A 2 60.06 -52.79 -9.25
CA LEU A 2 59.70 -52.73 -10.68
C LEU A 2 58.38 -51.97 -10.95
N THR A 3 57.34 -52.21 -10.15
CA THR A 3 56.02 -51.57 -10.30
C THR A 3 56.04 -50.05 -10.11
N ALA A 4 56.83 -49.54 -9.16
CA ALA A 4 56.92 -48.10 -8.90
C ALA A 4 57.67 -47.32 -10.00
N ALA A 5 58.60 -47.97 -10.69
CA ALA A 5 59.32 -47.38 -11.82
C ALA A 5 58.45 -47.36 -13.10
N GLU A 6 57.65 -48.41 -13.31
CA GLU A 6 56.64 -48.48 -14.37
C GLU A 6 55.57 -47.40 -14.18
N ASP A 7 55.02 -47.24 -12.97
CA ASP A 7 54.04 -46.20 -12.63
C ASP A 7 54.60 -44.78 -12.83
N ALA A 8 55.88 -44.56 -12.53
CA ALA A 8 56.55 -43.27 -12.73
C ALA A 8 56.74 -42.94 -14.22
N HIS A 9 57.06 -43.95 -15.05
CA HIS A 9 57.16 -43.79 -16.50
C HIS A 9 55.80 -43.53 -17.16
N GLU A 10 54.73 -44.18 -16.70
CA GLU A 10 53.37 -43.91 -17.19
C GLU A 10 52.91 -42.49 -16.84
N LYS A 11 53.16 -42.03 -15.61
CA LYS A 11 52.87 -40.64 -15.21
C LYS A 11 53.70 -39.64 -16.01
N PHE A 12 54.98 -39.92 -16.23
CA PHE A 12 55.87 -39.09 -17.04
C PHE A 12 55.34 -38.94 -18.47
N THR A 13 54.97 -40.05 -19.12
CA THR A 13 54.43 -40.02 -20.50
C THR A 13 53.08 -39.30 -20.57
N SER A 14 52.23 -39.44 -19.55
CA SER A 14 50.93 -38.74 -19.47
C SER A 14 51.07 -37.23 -19.32
N VAL A 15 51.90 -36.77 -18.36
CA VAL A 15 52.19 -35.35 -18.16
C VAL A 15 52.89 -34.77 -19.38
N ARG A 16 53.81 -35.52 -19.99
CA ARG A 16 54.53 -35.09 -21.19
C ARG A 16 53.59 -34.87 -22.37
N LYS A 17 52.68 -35.82 -22.65
CA LYS A 17 51.67 -35.67 -23.71
C LYS A 17 50.79 -34.44 -23.50
N ARG A 18 50.37 -34.16 -22.25
CA ARG A 18 49.59 -32.96 -21.92
C ARG A 18 50.37 -31.67 -22.13
N LEU A 19 51.65 -31.63 -21.76
CA LEU A 19 52.51 -30.46 -21.99
C LEU A 19 52.79 -30.25 -23.48
N ASP A 20 53.02 -31.32 -24.24
CA ASP A 20 53.21 -31.25 -25.70
C ASP A 20 51.95 -30.72 -26.41
N GLN A 21 50.76 -31.12 -25.94
CA GLN A 21 49.47 -30.57 -26.42
C GLN A 21 49.32 -29.07 -26.12
N LEU A 22 49.89 -28.60 -25.00
CA LEU A 22 49.94 -27.19 -24.64
C LEU A 22 51.10 -26.43 -25.34
N GLY A 23 51.92 -27.12 -26.13
CA GLY A 23 53.03 -26.54 -26.90
C GLY A 23 54.36 -26.45 -26.15
N TYR A 24 54.44 -26.95 -24.91
CA TYR A 24 55.68 -26.94 -24.11
C TYR A 24 56.57 -28.14 -24.47
N ARG A 25 57.55 -27.90 -25.35
CA ARG A 25 58.41 -28.96 -25.91
C ARG A 25 59.75 -29.14 -25.20
N GLN A 26 60.09 -28.33 -24.19
CA GLN A 26 61.38 -28.40 -23.48
C GLN A 26 61.58 -29.75 -22.77
N PRO A 27 62.81 -30.30 -22.71
CA PRO A 27 63.07 -31.56 -22.02
C PRO A 27 62.77 -31.43 -20.51
N LEU A 28 62.06 -32.42 -19.95
CA LEU A 28 61.62 -32.42 -18.55
C LEU A 28 62.41 -33.45 -17.74
N GLY A 29 62.94 -33.05 -16.59
CA GLY A 29 63.59 -33.96 -15.64
C GLY A 29 62.59 -34.78 -14.83
N ILE A 30 63.03 -35.93 -14.31
CA ILE A 30 62.17 -36.85 -13.53
C ILE A 30 61.85 -36.25 -12.15
N ASP A 31 62.78 -35.48 -11.56
CA ASP A 31 62.63 -34.88 -10.22
C ASP A 31 61.58 -33.77 -10.16
N SER A 32 61.34 -33.07 -11.28
CA SER A 32 60.35 -31.98 -11.36
C SER A 32 58.94 -32.46 -11.71
N LEU A 33 58.78 -33.76 -12.06
CA LEU A 33 57.51 -34.34 -12.51
C LEU A 33 56.36 -34.17 -11.50
N PRO A 34 56.51 -34.46 -10.19
CA PRO A 34 55.40 -34.37 -9.23
C PRO A 34 54.90 -32.94 -9.03
N LEU A 35 55.79 -31.95 -9.15
CA LEU A 35 55.44 -30.53 -9.05
C LEU A 35 54.65 -30.08 -10.28
N VAL A 36 55.11 -30.45 -11.47
CA VAL A 36 54.45 -30.09 -12.74
C VAL A 36 53.07 -30.74 -12.84
N GLU A 37 52.92 -31.99 -12.39
CA GLU A 37 51.63 -32.67 -12.33
C GLU A 37 50.62 -31.93 -11.43
N ARG A 38 51.05 -31.51 -10.23
CA ARG A 38 50.22 -30.72 -9.32
C ARG A 38 49.83 -29.36 -9.90
N LEU A 39 50.78 -28.63 -10.48
CA LEU A 39 50.51 -27.34 -11.10
C LEU A 39 49.55 -27.45 -12.29
N LEU A 40 49.68 -28.49 -13.11
CA LEU A 40 48.74 -28.76 -14.20
C LEU A 40 47.35 -29.12 -13.66
N ALA A 41 47.26 -29.93 -12.61
CA ALA A 41 46.01 -30.27 -11.97
C ALA A 41 45.32 -29.02 -11.38
N ASP A 42 46.08 -28.17 -10.69
CA ASP A 42 45.59 -26.91 -10.13
C ASP A 42 45.15 -25.94 -11.24
N LEU A 43 45.88 -25.87 -12.35
CA LEU A 43 45.50 -25.04 -13.49
C LEU A 43 44.21 -25.53 -14.15
N ILE A 44 44.07 -26.83 -14.36
CA ILE A 44 42.84 -27.43 -14.90
C ILE A 44 41.67 -27.20 -13.93
N TRP A 45 41.90 -27.40 -12.62
CA TRP A 45 40.88 -27.18 -11.61
C TRP A 45 40.44 -25.72 -11.52
N THR A 46 41.38 -24.77 -11.48
CA THR A 46 41.09 -23.33 -11.42
C THR A 46 40.39 -22.84 -12.68
N THR A 47 40.80 -23.30 -13.87
CA THR A 47 40.15 -22.93 -15.14
C THR A 47 38.73 -23.50 -15.27
N GLU A 48 38.53 -24.75 -14.88
CA GLU A 48 37.19 -25.36 -14.87
C GLU A 48 36.30 -24.74 -13.79
N ASN A 49 36.85 -24.42 -12.62
CA ASN A 49 36.12 -23.71 -11.56
C ASN A 49 35.75 -22.28 -12.00
N LEU A 50 36.66 -21.55 -12.65
CA LEU A 50 36.37 -20.24 -13.23
C LEU A 50 35.27 -20.34 -14.29
N ARG A 51 35.31 -21.34 -15.16
CA ARG A 51 34.27 -21.60 -16.16
C ARG A 51 32.90 -21.83 -15.51
N LYS A 52 32.86 -22.64 -14.44
CA LYS A 52 31.63 -22.88 -13.65
C LYS A 52 31.09 -21.59 -13.02
N VAL A 53 31.94 -20.84 -12.32
CA VAL A 53 31.56 -19.57 -11.68
C VAL A 53 31.08 -18.56 -12.71
N LYS A 54 31.73 -18.46 -13.87
CA LYS A 54 31.30 -17.56 -14.96
C LYS A 54 29.89 -17.92 -15.45
N LEU A 55 29.63 -19.21 -15.67
CA LEU A 55 28.32 -19.69 -16.12
C LEU A 55 27.23 -19.47 -15.05
N GLU A 56 27.56 -19.62 -13.77
CA GLU A 56 26.65 -19.28 -12.67
C GLU A 56 26.37 -17.77 -12.59
N LEU A 57 27.38 -16.93 -12.83
CA LEU A 57 27.24 -15.48 -12.86
C LEU A 57 26.33 -15.04 -14.02
N GLU A 58 26.52 -15.62 -15.22
CA GLU A 58 25.65 -15.37 -16.38
C GLU A 58 24.19 -15.71 -16.06
N LYS A 59 23.92 -16.88 -15.47
CA LYS A 59 22.57 -17.25 -15.02
C LYS A 59 22.00 -16.27 -13.99
N ARG A 60 22.82 -15.80 -13.04
CA ARG A 60 22.38 -14.81 -12.04
C ARG A 60 22.05 -13.47 -12.69
N ILE A 61 22.81 -13.05 -13.69
CA ILE A 61 22.55 -11.82 -14.45
C ILE A 61 21.25 -11.95 -15.24
N GLU A 62 21.01 -13.09 -15.89
CA GLU A 62 19.75 -13.35 -16.60
C GLU A 62 18.55 -13.24 -15.67
N ILE A 63 18.58 -13.91 -14.50
CA ILE A 63 17.51 -13.83 -13.50
C ILE A 63 17.29 -12.39 -13.04
N ARG A 64 18.37 -11.65 -12.74
CA ARG A 64 18.29 -10.25 -12.33
C ARG A 64 17.65 -9.40 -13.41
N ASN A 65 18.03 -9.58 -14.67
CA ASN A 65 17.48 -8.81 -15.78
C ASN A 65 15.99 -9.14 -15.97
N CYS A 66 15.58 -10.41 -15.90
CA CYS A 66 14.17 -10.78 -15.92
C CYS A 66 13.39 -10.10 -14.79
N VAL A 67 13.91 -10.12 -13.55
CA VAL A 67 13.26 -9.43 -12.44
C VAL A 67 13.16 -7.92 -12.70
N GLU A 68 14.20 -7.30 -13.23
CA GLU A 68 14.18 -5.87 -13.56
C GLU A 68 13.15 -5.56 -14.66
N ASP A 69 13.02 -6.41 -15.68
CA ASP A 69 12.01 -6.26 -16.75
C ASP A 69 10.58 -6.32 -16.18
N TYR A 70 10.33 -7.19 -15.20
CA TYR A 70 9.04 -7.30 -14.51
C TYR A 70 8.75 -6.08 -13.61
N VAL A 71 9.78 -5.51 -12.98
CA VAL A 71 9.63 -4.42 -11.98
C VAL A 71 9.66 -3.03 -12.62
N ALA A 72 10.37 -2.85 -13.74
CA ALA A 72 10.49 -1.59 -14.47
C ALA A 72 9.16 -0.86 -14.74
N PRO A 73 8.08 -1.53 -15.24
CA PRO A 73 6.81 -0.85 -15.48
C PRO A 73 6.19 -0.31 -14.18
N TYR A 74 6.27 -1.07 -13.08
CA TYR A 74 5.79 -0.62 -11.77
C TYR A 74 6.60 0.55 -11.22
N LYS A 75 7.93 0.56 -11.39
CA LYS A 75 8.78 1.70 -11.01
C LYS A 75 8.39 2.96 -11.77
N SER A 76 8.17 2.84 -13.08
CA SER A 76 7.76 3.96 -13.95
C SER A 76 6.39 4.50 -13.57
N ASP A 77 5.41 3.62 -13.33
CA ASP A 77 4.06 4.02 -12.95
C ASP A 77 4.02 4.65 -11.55
N ASN A 78 4.71 4.06 -10.57
CA ASN A 78 4.84 4.64 -9.25
C ASN A 78 5.47 6.04 -9.28
N ALA A 79 6.50 6.26 -10.11
CA ALA A 79 7.09 7.58 -10.28
C ALA A 79 6.08 8.60 -10.84
N LYS A 80 5.23 8.20 -11.79
CA LYS A 80 4.14 9.05 -12.32
C LYS A 80 3.10 9.35 -11.25
N LEU A 81 2.61 8.32 -10.55
CA LEU A 81 1.59 8.46 -9.50
C LEU A 81 2.08 9.36 -8.36
N VAL A 82 3.33 9.21 -7.93
CA VAL A 82 3.92 10.09 -6.90
C VAL A 82 3.96 11.54 -7.38
N LYS A 83 4.32 11.77 -8.65
CA LYS A 83 4.32 13.12 -9.22
C LYS A 83 2.91 13.72 -9.25
N GLU A 84 1.93 12.98 -9.76
CA GLU A 84 0.52 13.43 -9.80
C GLU A 84 -0.04 13.66 -8.39
N ASN A 85 0.29 12.79 -7.44
CA ASN A 85 -0.12 12.93 -6.05
C ASN A 85 0.45 14.21 -5.41
N ASN A 86 1.74 14.50 -5.65
CA ASN A 86 2.38 15.74 -5.18
C ASN A 86 1.74 16.99 -5.83
N GLU A 87 1.45 16.94 -7.14
CA GLU A 87 0.75 18.02 -7.84
C GLU A 87 -0.67 18.25 -7.29
N LEU A 88 -1.41 17.18 -7.00
CA LEU A 88 -2.73 17.28 -6.38
C LEU A 88 -2.65 17.83 -4.96
N HIS A 89 -1.69 17.37 -4.16
CA HIS A 89 -1.48 17.88 -2.80
C HIS A 89 -1.16 19.38 -2.78
N THR A 90 -0.32 19.85 -3.70
CA THR A 90 -0.01 21.29 -3.80
C THR A 90 -1.23 22.11 -4.21
N ARG A 91 -2.02 21.63 -5.19
CA ARG A 91 -3.29 22.27 -5.57
C ARG A 91 -4.29 22.33 -4.42
N LEU A 92 -4.52 21.21 -3.73
CA LEU A 92 -5.44 21.15 -2.59
C LEU A 92 -4.99 22.09 -1.45
N LYS A 93 -3.68 22.16 -1.16
CA LYS A 93 -3.16 23.12 -0.19
C LYS A 93 -3.44 24.57 -0.61
N ALA A 94 -3.28 24.89 -1.89
CA ALA A 94 -3.58 26.23 -2.40
C ALA A 94 -5.07 26.57 -2.28
N ASP A 95 -5.95 25.63 -2.65
CA ASP A 95 -7.40 25.80 -2.53
C ASP A 95 -7.83 25.93 -1.07
N LEU A 96 -7.25 25.16 -0.15
CA LEU A 96 -7.52 25.29 1.29
C LEU A 96 -7.12 26.67 1.81
N ARG A 97 -5.95 27.20 1.41
CA ARG A 97 -5.53 28.56 1.77
C ARG A 97 -6.47 29.61 1.21
N ARG A 98 -6.94 29.45 -0.04
CA ARG A 98 -7.93 30.36 -0.65
C ARG A 98 -9.23 30.37 0.16
N ILE A 99 -9.78 29.19 0.44
CA ILE A 99 -11.04 29.06 1.19
C ILE A 99 -10.89 29.59 2.61
N ASP A 100 -9.74 29.38 3.27
CA ASP A 100 -9.49 29.90 4.60
C ASP A 100 -9.42 31.44 4.61
N ASN A 101 -8.77 32.05 3.61
CA ASN A 101 -8.79 33.50 3.43
C ASN A 101 -10.22 34.03 3.20
N ASP A 102 -10.99 33.42 2.28
CA ASP A 102 -12.37 33.81 2.00
C ASP A 102 -13.25 33.68 3.26
N LYS A 103 -13.04 32.63 4.06
CA LYS A 103 -13.71 32.44 5.35
C LYS A 103 -13.34 33.53 6.34
N GLN A 104 -12.05 33.86 6.47
CA GLN A 104 -11.61 34.94 7.35
C GLN A 104 -12.24 36.28 6.94
N ASP A 105 -12.26 36.61 5.65
CA ASP A 105 -12.88 37.82 5.12
C ASP A 105 -14.39 37.87 5.41
N LEU A 106 -15.10 36.75 5.19
CA LEU A 106 -16.53 36.65 5.50
C LEU A 106 -16.80 36.78 7.01
N THR A 107 -15.96 36.20 7.87
CA THR A 107 -16.12 36.35 9.33
C THR A 107 -15.88 37.79 9.78
N PHE A 108 -14.90 38.48 9.18
CA PHE A 108 -14.64 39.88 9.43
C PHE A 108 -15.84 40.74 9.00
N PHE A 109 -16.35 40.52 7.78
CA PHE A 109 -17.52 41.21 7.26
C PHE A 109 -18.77 40.98 8.11
N ASN A 110 -19.04 39.74 8.50
CA ASN A 110 -20.18 39.40 9.36
C ASN A 110 -20.07 40.10 10.72
N THR A 111 -18.87 40.09 11.33
CA THR A 111 -18.60 40.82 12.58
C THR A 111 -18.88 42.31 12.44
N GLN A 112 -18.48 42.92 11.31
CA GLN A 112 -18.76 44.33 11.02
C GLN A 112 -20.26 44.61 10.85
N CYS A 113 -20.98 43.76 10.11
CA CYS A 113 -22.43 43.86 9.94
C CYS A 113 -23.17 43.75 11.28
N LEU A 114 -22.79 42.80 12.13
CA LEU A 114 -23.35 42.65 13.47
C LEU A 114 -23.10 43.89 14.33
N GLY A 115 -21.90 44.50 14.24
CA GLY A 115 -21.59 45.75 14.93
C GLY A 115 -22.51 46.90 14.50
N LYS A 116 -22.72 47.06 13.19
CA LYS A 116 -23.64 48.08 12.64
C LYS A 116 -25.09 47.83 13.04
N LEU A 117 -25.53 46.58 13.02
CA LEU A 117 -26.88 46.21 13.42
C LEU A 117 -27.13 46.56 14.89
N LYS A 118 -26.18 46.24 15.78
CA LYS A 118 -26.24 46.65 17.19
C LYS A 118 -26.30 48.17 17.37
N SER A 119 -25.53 48.95 16.60
CA SER A 119 -25.63 50.41 16.69
C SER A 119 -27.02 50.92 16.29
N TYR A 120 -27.62 50.36 15.23
CA TYR A 120 -28.98 50.72 14.83
C TYR A 120 -30.04 50.27 15.84
N GLU A 121 -29.86 49.10 16.48
CA GLU A 121 -30.75 48.68 17.56
C GLU A 121 -30.70 49.63 18.75
N ILE A 122 -29.51 50.10 19.14
CA ILE A 122 -29.36 51.08 20.22
C ILE A 122 -30.04 52.40 19.84
N GLU A 123 -29.78 52.92 18.65
CA GLU A 123 -30.40 54.16 18.15
C GLU A 123 -31.93 54.05 18.08
N ALA A 124 -32.46 52.93 17.59
CA ALA A 124 -33.90 52.68 17.55
C ALA A 124 -34.52 52.61 18.96
N GLN A 125 -33.82 52.00 19.93
CA GLN A 125 -34.26 51.99 21.33
C GLN A 125 -34.26 53.39 21.94
N GLU A 126 -33.27 54.22 21.64
CA GLU A 126 -33.22 55.62 22.08
C GLU A 126 -34.36 56.45 21.48
N MET A 127 -34.61 56.32 20.18
CA MET A 127 -35.75 56.95 19.52
C MET A 127 -37.09 56.50 20.13
N ALA A 128 -37.26 55.20 20.39
CA ALA A 128 -38.47 54.68 21.03
C ALA A 128 -38.67 55.25 22.46
N LYS A 129 -37.59 55.35 23.25
CA LYS A 129 -37.61 56.01 24.57
C LYS A 129 -37.98 57.49 24.46
N MET A 130 -37.44 58.19 23.47
CA MET A 130 -37.74 59.59 23.19
C MET A 130 -39.23 59.77 22.84
N ILE A 131 -39.78 58.92 21.98
CA ILE A 131 -41.20 58.91 21.61
C ILE A 131 -42.07 58.67 22.86
N MET A 132 -41.76 57.67 23.67
CA MET A 132 -42.47 57.39 24.93
C MET A 132 -42.45 58.59 25.88
N ALA A 133 -41.31 59.27 26.00
CA ALA A 133 -41.20 60.48 26.82
C ALA A 133 -42.07 61.64 26.30
N PHE A 134 -42.12 61.85 24.98
CA PHE A 134 -43.00 62.85 24.37
C PHE A 134 -44.49 62.47 24.48
N GLN A 135 -44.83 61.19 24.30
CA GLN A 135 -46.19 60.69 24.49
C GLN A 135 -46.66 60.85 25.93
N GLY A 136 -45.80 60.59 26.93
CA GLY A 136 -46.11 60.84 28.35
C GLY A 136 -46.33 62.32 28.66
N LYS A 137 -45.52 63.20 28.09
CA LYS A 137 -45.72 64.67 28.17
C LYS A 137 -47.04 65.11 27.51
N ASN A 138 -47.42 64.49 26.39
CA ASN A 138 -48.70 64.73 25.73
C ASN A 138 -49.91 64.14 26.51
N PHE A 139 -49.78 62.97 27.13
CA PHE A 139 -50.83 62.36 27.97
C PHE A 139 -51.11 63.21 29.22
N ASN A 140 -50.07 63.78 29.82
CA ASN A 140 -50.22 64.75 30.90
C ASN A 140 -50.90 66.06 30.43
N ALA A 141 -50.90 66.33 29.11
CA ALA A 141 -51.61 67.44 28.50
C ALA A 141 -53.04 67.08 28.01
N VAL A 142 -53.45 65.81 27.99
CA VAL A 142 -54.78 65.35 27.55
C VAL A 142 -55.51 64.60 28.69
N VAL A 143 -56.31 65.37 29.43
CA VAL A 143 -57.58 65.08 30.13
C VAL A 143 -57.81 63.70 30.78
N ASN A 144 -58.00 63.76 32.11
CA ASN A 144 -58.81 62.88 32.97
C ASN A 144 -59.91 62.08 32.26
N VAL A 145 -59.82 60.74 32.27
CA VAL A 145 -61.01 59.86 32.32
C VAL A 145 -60.75 58.67 33.24
N SER A 146 -61.66 58.49 34.18
CA SER A 146 -61.64 57.59 35.33
C SER A 146 -62.03 56.14 35.04
N GLY A 147 -61.38 55.18 35.73
CA GLY A 147 -62.13 54.18 36.51
C GLY A 147 -61.78 52.68 36.38
N LYS A 148 -61.14 52.14 37.44
CA LYS A 148 -61.45 50.91 38.25
C LYS A 148 -61.53 49.53 37.55
N GLN A 149 -61.28 48.33 38.12
CA GLN A 149 -60.68 47.76 39.34
C GLN A 149 -60.54 46.21 39.15
N LYS A 150 -59.77 45.50 40.01
CA LYS A 150 -59.55 44.02 40.09
C LYS A 150 -60.71 43.24 40.78
N PRO A 151 -60.69 41.88 40.86
CA PRO A 151 -60.34 41.22 42.15
C PRO A 151 -59.68 39.79 42.09
N SER A 152 -59.37 39.22 43.27
CA SER A 152 -58.60 37.99 43.60
C SER A 152 -59.42 36.86 44.28
N LEU A 153 -58.96 35.58 44.26
CA LEU A 153 -59.54 34.44 45.02
C LEU A 153 -58.46 33.50 45.66
N ARG A 154 -58.73 32.96 46.86
CA ARG A 154 -57.89 32.00 47.64
C ARG A 154 -58.76 30.94 48.34
N ARG A 155 -58.36 29.65 48.37
CA ARG A 155 -58.88 28.55 49.22
C ARG A 155 -57.78 27.51 49.58
N GLN A 156 -58.09 26.64 50.54
CA GLN A 156 -57.27 25.99 51.58
C GLN A 156 -57.11 24.45 51.41
N ARG A 157 -56.16 23.80 52.14
CA ARG A 157 -55.78 22.36 52.12
C ARG A 157 -56.40 21.48 53.25
N MET A 158 -56.35 20.14 53.10
CA MET A 158 -56.57 19.07 54.12
C MET A 158 -55.69 17.81 53.82
N ASP A 159 -55.26 17.07 54.87
CA ASP A 159 -54.50 15.78 54.85
C ASP A 159 -55.09 14.76 55.87
N ILE A 160 -54.97 13.43 55.62
CA ILE A 160 -55.20 12.31 56.59
C ILE A 160 -54.34 11.06 56.23
N ASP A 161 -53.72 10.42 57.24
CA ASP A 161 -53.00 9.10 57.23
C ASP A 161 -53.78 7.99 57.99
N THR A 162 -53.58 6.70 57.65
CA THR A 162 -53.97 5.51 58.48
C THR A 162 -53.11 4.25 58.18
N LEU A 163 -52.73 3.48 59.23
CA LEU A 163 -51.83 2.30 59.25
C LEU A 163 -52.56 0.93 59.38
N LEU A 164 -51.88 -0.19 59.06
CA LEU A 164 -52.29 -1.62 59.10
C LEU A 164 -51.42 -2.48 60.07
N PRO A 165 -51.85 -3.67 60.56
CA PRO A 165 -51.02 -4.61 61.35
C PRO A 165 -50.77 -6.04 60.74
N LEU A 166 -49.76 -6.75 61.30
CA LEU A 166 -49.12 -8.04 60.93
C LEU A 166 -49.71 -9.31 61.63
N ARG A 167 -49.31 -10.53 61.20
CA ARG A 167 -49.73 -11.88 61.67
C ARG A 167 -48.55 -12.88 61.88
N GLU A 168 -48.69 -13.85 62.79
CA GLU A 168 -47.72 -14.91 63.21
C GLU A 168 -48.19 -16.38 62.98
N GLU A 169 -47.26 -17.35 63.22
CA GLU A 169 -47.34 -18.81 63.63
C GLU A 169 -46.69 -19.85 62.67
N SER A 170 -46.34 -21.12 62.99
CA SER A 170 -45.45 -21.84 63.95
C SER A 170 -45.41 -23.37 63.55
N GLY A 171 -44.43 -24.22 63.98
CA GLY A 171 -44.56 -25.72 64.02
C GLY A 171 -43.34 -26.66 63.74
N LYS A 172 -43.17 -27.78 64.50
CA LYS A 172 -41.97 -28.70 64.68
C LYS A 172 -42.12 -30.15 64.11
N TYR A 173 -41.03 -30.96 64.00
CA TYR A 173 -40.99 -32.43 63.68
C TYR A 173 -40.09 -33.29 64.63
N CYS A 174 -40.33 -34.62 64.75
CA CYS A 174 -39.65 -35.61 65.64
C CYS A 174 -39.46 -37.03 64.99
N CYS A 175 -38.51 -37.85 65.48
CA CYS A 175 -37.88 -39.06 64.90
C CYS A 175 -38.09 -40.40 65.67
N LYS A 176 -37.97 -41.57 64.97
CA LYS A 176 -38.11 -42.96 65.52
C LYS A 176 -37.14 -44.02 64.92
N VAL A 177 -35.83 -43.78 64.87
CA VAL A 177 -34.84 -44.79 64.35
C VAL A 177 -33.82 -45.24 65.40
N ALA A 178 -33.70 -44.53 66.53
CA ALA A 178 -32.63 -44.75 67.51
C ALA A 178 -32.84 -45.91 68.51
N LYS A 179 -33.88 -46.76 68.36
CA LYS A 179 -34.19 -47.82 69.35
C LYS A 179 -33.87 -49.26 68.93
N PHE A 180 -33.41 -49.50 67.70
CA PHE A 180 -33.27 -50.87 67.18
C PHE A 180 -31.85 -51.46 67.27
N TRP A 181 -30.84 -50.65 67.56
CA TRP A 181 -29.43 -51.06 67.48
C TRP A 181 -28.78 -51.42 68.83
N ALA A 182 -29.58 -51.57 69.90
CA ALA A 182 -29.06 -51.82 71.25
C ALA A 182 -28.99 -53.32 71.64
N ASP A 183 -29.54 -54.25 70.84
CA ASP A 183 -29.91 -55.59 71.34
C ASP A 183 -29.15 -56.79 70.74
N THR A 184 -28.05 -56.60 70.01
CA THR A 184 -27.32 -57.75 69.43
C THR A 184 -25.82 -57.72 69.71
N GLU A 185 -25.44 -58.19 70.90
CA GLU A 185 -24.09 -58.62 71.26
C GLU A 185 -23.82 -60.04 70.74
N LYS A 186 -23.05 -60.19 69.66
CA LYS A 186 -22.35 -61.46 69.36
C LYS A 186 -21.02 -61.19 68.65
N ASP A 187 -19.93 -61.51 69.34
CA ASP A 187 -18.58 -61.54 68.82
C ASP A 187 -18.31 -62.85 68.05
N PHE A 188 -17.89 -62.74 66.79
CA PHE A 188 -17.13 -63.79 66.11
C PHE A 188 -16.25 -63.16 65.05
N GLU A 189 -14.93 -63.16 65.26
CA GLU A 189 -13.94 -62.71 64.29
C GLU A 189 -13.40 -63.90 63.46
N PRO A 190 -13.86 -64.10 62.21
CA PRO A 190 -13.02 -64.71 61.19
C PRO A 190 -12.13 -63.64 60.57
N LYS A 191 -10.88 -63.96 60.21
CA LYS A 191 -9.99 -63.08 59.43
C LYS A 191 -10.66 -62.72 58.10
N SER A 192 -11.41 -61.63 58.10
CA SER A 192 -12.03 -61.05 56.92
C SER A 192 -10.92 -60.37 56.14
N ILE A 193 -10.58 -60.91 54.97
CA ILE A 193 -10.04 -60.05 53.93
C ILE A 193 -11.16 -59.08 53.65
N ASP A 194 -10.93 -57.82 54.01
CA ASP A 194 -11.90 -56.77 53.80
C ASP A 194 -11.99 -56.49 52.29
N LEU A 195 -12.82 -57.28 51.63
CA LEU A 195 -13.16 -57.15 50.21
C LEU A 195 -13.70 -55.75 49.94
N VAL A 196 -14.36 -55.13 50.93
CA VAL A 196 -14.78 -53.73 50.84
C VAL A 196 -13.55 -52.86 50.77
N ALA A 197 -12.60 -52.94 51.71
CA ALA A 197 -11.37 -52.15 51.62
C ALA A 197 -10.54 -52.41 50.34
N SER A 198 -10.48 -53.64 49.82
CA SER A 198 -9.77 -53.92 48.57
C SER A 198 -10.46 -53.32 47.34
N THR A 199 -11.79 -53.40 47.29
CA THR A 199 -12.58 -52.80 46.20
C THR A 199 -12.59 -51.28 46.32
N THR A 200 -12.70 -50.71 47.51
CA THR A 200 -12.56 -49.26 47.77
C THR A 200 -11.21 -48.75 47.28
N ARG A 201 -10.10 -49.45 47.57
CA ARG A 201 -8.77 -49.07 47.02
C ARG A 201 -8.72 -49.13 45.50
N GLN A 202 -9.35 -50.13 44.87
CA GLN A 202 -9.42 -50.20 43.41
C GLN A 202 -10.27 -49.06 42.82
N CYS A 203 -11.40 -48.72 43.47
CA CYS A 203 -12.22 -47.57 43.09
C CYS A 203 -11.41 -46.27 43.22
N GLU A 204 -10.67 -46.06 44.31
CA GLU A 204 -9.82 -44.89 44.51
C GLU A 204 -8.74 -44.75 43.42
N VAL A 205 -8.08 -45.87 43.04
CA VAL A 205 -7.07 -45.86 41.96
C VAL A 205 -7.70 -45.54 40.60
N LEU A 206 -8.88 -46.12 40.31
CA LEU A 206 -9.60 -45.84 39.08
C LEU A 206 -10.12 -44.40 39.04
N GLU A 207 -10.61 -43.86 40.15
CA GLU A 207 -11.04 -42.47 40.29
C GLU A 207 -9.87 -41.50 40.08
N GLN A 208 -8.68 -41.82 40.60
CA GLN A 208 -7.46 -41.05 40.35
C GLN A 208 -7.06 -41.09 38.87
N GLN A 209 -7.16 -42.25 38.21
CA GLN A 209 -6.88 -42.38 36.78
C GLN A 209 -7.89 -41.62 35.91
N ILE A 210 -9.18 -41.68 36.26
CA ILE A 210 -10.24 -40.92 35.60
C ILE A 210 -9.96 -39.42 35.76
N SER A 211 -9.70 -38.96 36.98
CA SER A 211 -9.36 -37.55 37.25
C SER A 211 -8.12 -37.08 36.49
N PHE A 212 -7.09 -37.94 36.40
CA PHE A 212 -5.90 -37.65 35.62
C PHE A 212 -6.20 -37.54 34.12
N LEU A 213 -6.96 -38.48 33.56
CA LEU A 213 -7.35 -38.47 32.15
C LEU A 213 -8.25 -37.28 31.81
N GLU A 214 -9.17 -36.91 32.71
CA GLU A 214 -10.01 -35.72 32.56
C GLU A 214 -9.17 -34.43 32.53
N SER A 215 -8.20 -34.30 33.45
CA SER A 215 -7.26 -33.17 33.44
C SER A 215 -6.43 -33.12 32.16
N GLN A 216 -5.98 -34.27 31.66
CA GLN A 216 -5.22 -34.35 30.41
C GLN A 216 -6.08 -33.95 29.20
N LEU A 217 -7.33 -34.41 29.16
CA LEU A 217 -8.28 -34.07 28.10
C LEU A 217 -8.60 -32.57 28.12
N GLU A 218 -8.78 -31.96 29.30
CA GLU A 218 -8.95 -30.51 29.42
C GLU A 218 -7.74 -29.74 28.89
N LEU A 219 -6.52 -30.16 29.24
CA LEU A 219 -5.31 -29.52 28.74
C LEU A 219 -5.22 -29.61 27.21
N ASP A 220 -5.53 -30.78 26.65
CA ASP A 220 -5.49 -30.97 25.21
C ASP A 220 -6.61 -30.22 24.48
N ARG A 221 -7.80 -30.09 25.08
CA ARG A 221 -8.86 -29.16 24.59
C ARG A 221 -8.37 -27.73 24.55
N ARG A 222 -7.76 -27.24 25.63
CA ARG A 222 -7.21 -25.86 25.69
C ARG A 222 -6.11 -25.66 24.65
N LYS A 223 -5.25 -26.66 24.40
CA LYS A 223 -4.24 -26.60 23.32
C LYS A 223 -4.89 -26.50 21.94
N VAL A 224 -5.91 -27.34 21.68
CA VAL A 224 -6.64 -27.31 20.40
C VAL A 224 -7.30 -25.94 20.18
N ASP A 225 -7.92 -25.37 21.20
CA ASP A 225 -8.55 -24.05 21.09
C ASP A 225 -7.51 -22.93 20.88
N ASN A 226 -6.36 -22.99 21.54
CA ASN A 226 -5.25 -22.08 21.28
C ASN A 226 -4.72 -22.21 19.84
N PHE A 227 -4.53 -23.43 19.33
CA PHE A 227 -4.09 -23.63 17.94
C PHE A 227 -5.13 -23.14 16.93
N ARG A 228 -6.43 -23.35 17.19
CA ARG A 228 -7.50 -22.78 16.37
C ARG A 228 -7.45 -21.26 16.35
N GLN A 229 -7.28 -20.62 17.50
CA GLN A 229 -7.12 -19.17 17.56
C GLN A 229 -5.89 -18.70 16.77
N GLN A 230 -4.75 -19.39 16.92
CA GLN A 230 -3.56 -19.08 16.14
C GLN A 230 -3.80 -19.19 14.63
N LEU A 231 -4.47 -20.26 14.17
CA LEU A 231 -4.85 -20.40 12.77
C LEU A 231 -5.74 -19.24 12.30
N THR A 232 -6.77 -18.87 13.06
CA THR A 232 -7.63 -17.74 12.69
C THR A 232 -6.86 -16.42 12.58
N LEU A 233 -5.88 -16.18 13.46
CA LEU A 233 -5.01 -15.00 13.38
C LEU A 233 -4.09 -15.06 12.17
N ARG A 234 -3.56 -16.24 11.83
CA ARG A 234 -2.74 -16.41 10.62
C ARG A 234 -3.55 -16.22 9.37
N ASP A 235 -4.76 -16.76 9.30
CA ASP A 235 -5.65 -16.62 8.14
C ASP A 235 -6.06 -15.16 7.96
N ALA A 236 -6.42 -14.46 9.03
CA ALA A 236 -6.68 -13.02 8.98
C ALA A 236 -5.46 -12.21 8.50
N GLU A 237 -4.25 -12.60 8.91
CA GLU A 237 -3.02 -11.96 8.44
C GLU A 237 -2.72 -12.31 6.97
N ILE A 238 -2.98 -13.54 6.54
CA ILE A 238 -2.88 -13.94 5.14
C ILE A 238 -3.83 -13.11 4.29
N ASP A 239 -5.07 -12.91 4.73
CA ASP A 239 -6.06 -12.09 4.03
C ASP A 239 -5.66 -10.62 4.02
N ARG A 240 -5.14 -10.09 5.13
CA ARG A 240 -4.58 -8.73 5.19
C ARG A 240 -3.43 -8.57 4.19
N LEU A 241 -2.49 -9.50 4.17
CA LEU A 241 -1.35 -9.49 3.25
C LEU A 241 -1.79 -9.63 1.79
N ARG A 242 -2.76 -10.52 1.51
CA ARG A 242 -3.36 -10.67 0.17
C ARG A 242 -4.00 -9.36 -0.27
N ALA A 243 -4.81 -8.72 0.56
CA ALA A 243 -5.44 -7.44 0.22
C ALA A 243 -4.42 -6.34 -0.10
N VAL A 244 -3.29 -6.30 0.63
CA VAL A 244 -2.17 -5.38 0.35
C VAL A 244 -1.45 -5.73 -0.96
N CYS A 245 -1.34 -7.02 -1.29
CA CYS A 245 -0.70 -7.49 -2.51
C CYS A 245 -1.58 -7.40 -3.77
N GLU A 246 -2.90 -7.53 -3.63
CA GLU A 246 -3.87 -7.53 -4.74
C GLU A 246 -4.26 -6.12 -5.21
N GLY A 247 -3.88 -5.07 -4.48
CA GLY A 247 -4.17 -3.67 -4.82
C GLY A 247 -3.38 -3.10 -6.02
N GLY A 248 -2.58 -3.90 -6.71
CA GLY A 248 -1.75 -3.45 -7.83
C GLY A 248 -2.46 -3.50 -9.19
N ARG A 249 -2.11 -2.59 -10.09
CA ARG A 249 -2.47 -2.72 -11.51
C ARG A 249 -1.82 -3.98 -12.10
N PRO A 250 -2.53 -4.77 -12.92
CA PRO A 250 -1.95 -5.94 -13.56
C PRO A 250 -0.85 -5.52 -14.54
N LEU A 251 0.26 -6.26 -14.55
CA LEU A 251 1.43 -5.98 -15.38
C LEU A 251 1.07 -5.81 -16.87
N GLU A 252 0.14 -6.63 -17.37
CA GLU A 252 -0.35 -6.56 -18.76
C GLU A 252 -0.97 -5.21 -19.11
N ALA A 253 -1.70 -4.59 -18.18
CA ALA A 253 -2.27 -3.26 -18.39
C ALA A 253 -1.18 -2.18 -18.41
N LEU A 254 -0.19 -2.29 -17.51
CA LEU A 254 0.96 -1.37 -17.48
C LEU A 254 1.79 -1.44 -18.76
N ILE A 255 2.05 -2.64 -19.27
CA ILE A 255 2.79 -2.83 -20.52
C ILE A 255 2.03 -2.18 -21.68
N LYS A 256 0.71 -2.41 -21.77
CA LYS A 256 -0.15 -1.75 -22.76
C LYS A 256 -0.09 -0.23 -22.66
N ASP A 257 -0.20 0.33 -21.47
CA ASP A 257 -0.11 1.78 -21.25
C ASP A 257 1.26 2.33 -21.70
N THR A 258 2.36 1.64 -21.41
CA THR A 258 3.69 2.05 -21.90
C THR A 258 3.82 1.96 -23.42
N ALA A 259 3.24 0.94 -24.04
CA ALA A 259 3.22 0.77 -25.49
C ALA A 259 2.38 1.87 -26.16
N HIS A 260 1.24 2.23 -25.59
CA HIS A 260 0.42 3.35 -26.05
C HIS A 260 1.17 4.69 -25.95
N VAL A 261 1.88 4.95 -24.85
CA VAL A 261 2.72 6.16 -24.71
C VAL A 261 3.82 6.21 -25.79
N HIS A 262 4.43 5.07 -26.11
CA HIS A 262 5.41 5.00 -27.19
C HIS A 262 4.77 5.26 -28.57
N ALA A 263 3.62 4.64 -28.84
CA ALA A 263 2.86 4.85 -30.07
C ALA A 263 2.46 6.33 -30.22
N ASP A 264 1.97 6.96 -29.15
CA ASP A 264 1.61 8.39 -29.13
C ASP A 264 2.82 9.29 -29.41
N ARG A 265 4.00 8.95 -28.87
CA ARG A 265 5.24 9.69 -29.15
C ARG A 265 5.63 9.60 -30.62
N LEU A 266 5.53 8.40 -31.20
CA LEU A 266 5.80 8.18 -32.62
C LEU A 266 4.79 8.93 -33.49
N ILE A 267 3.50 8.89 -33.14
CA ILE A 267 2.45 9.64 -33.83
C ILE A 267 2.77 11.13 -33.82
N ARG A 268 3.16 11.71 -32.67
CA ARG A 268 3.56 13.12 -32.57
C ARG A 268 4.77 13.44 -33.44
N GLN A 269 5.77 12.57 -33.46
CA GLN A 269 6.95 12.76 -34.31
C GLN A 269 6.59 12.74 -35.79
N LEU A 270 5.75 11.79 -36.21
CA LEU A 270 5.26 11.70 -37.58
C LEU A 270 4.38 12.90 -37.95
N GLN A 271 3.53 13.38 -37.04
CA GLN A 271 2.74 14.60 -37.22
C GLN A 271 3.63 15.82 -37.49
N LEU A 272 4.69 16.01 -36.68
CA LEU A 272 5.65 17.09 -36.90
C LEU A 272 6.36 16.96 -38.26
N GLN A 273 6.70 15.74 -38.68
CA GLN A 273 7.30 15.51 -39.99
C GLN A 273 6.32 15.85 -41.12
N VAL A 274 5.04 15.47 -40.98
CA VAL A 274 3.99 15.81 -41.94
C VAL A 274 3.81 17.33 -42.03
N GLU A 275 3.79 18.06 -40.91
CA GLU A 275 3.71 19.51 -40.89
C GLU A 275 4.89 20.17 -41.62
N ILE A 276 6.11 19.69 -41.39
CA ILE A 276 7.32 20.20 -42.08
C ILE A 276 7.23 19.94 -43.59
N LEU A 277 6.77 18.75 -43.99
CA LEU A 277 6.61 18.39 -45.40
C LEU A 277 5.50 19.22 -46.07
N GLN A 278 4.38 19.45 -45.37
CA GLN A 278 3.29 20.31 -45.85
C GLN A 278 3.77 21.74 -46.04
N SER A 279 4.45 22.34 -45.05
CA SER A 279 5.03 23.68 -45.18
C SER A 279 5.98 23.79 -46.37
N ARG A 280 6.81 22.77 -46.60
CA ARG A 280 7.74 22.76 -47.73
C ARG A 280 7.04 22.57 -49.08
N ASN A 281 5.98 21.76 -49.13
CA ASN A 281 5.13 21.65 -50.32
C ASN A 281 4.44 22.98 -50.61
N ASP A 282 3.87 23.66 -49.62
CA ASP A 282 3.24 24.97 -49.78
C ASP A 282 4.25 26.01 -50.32
N GLU A 283 5.49 26.01 -49.82
CA GLU A 283 6.57 26.86 -50.33
C GLU A 283 6.93 26.56 -51.79
N LEU A 284 7.00 25.27 -52.15
CA LEU A 284 7.28 24.83 -53.51
C LEU A 284 6.13 25.16 -54.45
N GLU A 285 4.88 24.94 -54.05
CA GLU A 285 3.68 25.33 -54.78
C GLU A 285 3.64 26.84 -54.99
N ALA A 286 3.95 27.65 -53.96
CA ALA A 286 4.05 29.09 -54.09
C ALA A 286 5.19 29.52 -55.03
N ARG A 287 6.30 28.76 -55.09
CA ARG A 287 7.40 29.01 -56.03
C ARG A 287 7.01 28.63 -57.46
N VAL A 288 6.35 27.49 -57.66
CA VAL A 288 5.84 27.05 -58.96
C VAL A 288 4.78 28.04 -59.46
N PHE A 289 3.85 28.45 -58.59
CA PHE A 289 2.83 29.46 -58.91
C PHE A 289 3.47 30.77 -59.39
N ARG A 290 4.50 31.27 -58.69
CA ARG A 290 5.26 32.45 -59.13
C ARG A 290 5.89 32.25 -60.50
N LEU A 291 6.61 31.14 -60.70
CA LEU A 291 7.25 30.86 -61.98
C LEU A 291 6.23 30.72 -63.12
N VAL A 292 5.11 30.04 -62.91
CA VAL A 292 4.04 29.93 -63.91
C VAL A 292 3.45 31.30 -64.22
N LYS A 293 3.18 32.13 -63.21
CA LYS A 293 2.72 33.51 -63.43
C LYS A 293 3.70 34.31 -64.27
N ASP A 294 4.98 34.24 -63.95
CA ASP A 294 6.05 34.95 -64.66
C ASP A 294 6.25 34.44 -66.11
N HIS A 295 5.83 33.21 -66.44
CA HIS A 295 5.92 32.64 -67.80
C HIS A 295 4.61 32.73 -68.60
N VAL A 296 3.47 32.94 -67.95
CA VAL A 296 2.16 33.13 -68.62
C VAL A 296 1.90 34.60 -68.98
N GLU A 297 2.42 35.57 -68.20
CA GLU A 297 2.25 37.01 -68.50
C GLU A 297 3.08 37.56 -69.71
N PRO A 298 4.28 37.07 -70.08
CA PRO A 298 5.02 37.64 -71.23
C PRO A 298 4.47 37.20 -72.60
N GLY A 299 3.43 36.37 -72.67
CA GLY A 299 2.89 35.81 -73.91
C GLY A 299 1.65 36.49 -74.51
N PHE A 300 1.05 37.49 -73.84
CA PHE A 300 -0.22 38.09 -74.29
C PHE A 300 -0.21 39.61 -74.47
N GLU A 301 0.91 40.29 -74.21
CA GLU A 301 0.99 41.76 -74.32
C GLU A 301 1.58 42.28 -75.65
N THR A 302 1.96 41.37 -76.57
CA THR A 302 2.35 41.73 -77.93
C THR A 302 1.30 41.23 -78.91
N MET A 303 0.18 41.95 -79.04
CA MET A 303 -0.69 42.06 -80.22
C MET A 303 -2.02 42.70 -79.77
N GLY A 304 -2.13 44.03 -79.86
CA GLY A 304 -3.40 44.71 -79.60
C GLY A 304 -3.31 46.10 -78.96
N LYS A 305 -2.34 46.93 -79.35
CA LYS A 305 -2.53 48.38 -79.25
C LYS A 305 -3.24 48.84 -80.52
N GLU A 306 -4.28 49.64 -80.32
CA GLU A 306 -5.07 50.35 -81.33
C GLU A 306 -6.13 49.52 -82.07
N ASN A 307 -7.32 49.37 -81.46
CA ASN A 307 -8.49 50.09 -82.00
C ASN A 307 -9.67 50.06 -81.02
N SER A 308 -10.29 51.22 -80.87
CA SER A 308 -11.52 51.46 -80.13
C SER A 308 -12.74 50.76 -80.75
N ASN A 309 -13.68 50.40 -79.86
CA ASN A 309 -15.11 50.20 -80.09
C ASN A 309 -15.59 48.85 -80.67
N SER A 310 -16.14 48.01 -79.78
CA SER A 310 -17.53 47.50 -79.79
C SER A 310 -17.61 46.07 -79.20
N ILE A 311 -18.32 45.92 -78.08
CA ILE A 311 -18.84 44.66 -77.52
C ILE A 311 -20.10 44.29 -78.37
N PRO A 312 -20.49 43.03 -78.70
CA PRO A 312 -20.60 41.85 -77.81
C PRO A 312 -20.35 40.44 -78.42
N GLY A 313 -20.22 39.41 -77.56
CA GLY A 313 -20.45 38.02 -77.97
C GLY A 313 -19.87 36.94 -77.06
N HIS A 314 -20.72 36.32 -76.26
CA HIS A 314 -20.61 35.03 -75.55
C HIS A 314 -19.47 34.07 -75.95
N ILE A 315 -18.73 33.53 -74.95
CA ILE A 315 -18.70 32.08 -74.62
C ILE A 315 -18.58 31.89 -73.10
N ASN A 316 -19.37 30.94 -72.61
CA ASN A 316 -19.65 30.57 -71.22
C ASN A 316 -18.48 29.90 -70.46
N GLU A 317 -18.49 30.15 -69.15
CA GLU A 317 -18.37 29.24 -67.98
C GLU A 317 -17.37 28.07 -67.99
N ILE A 318 -16.45 28.08 -66.99
CA ILE A 318 -16.47 27.11 -65.86
C ILE A 318 -16.05 27.85 -64.56
N PRO A 319 -16.89 27.88 -63.51
CA PRO A 319 -16.50 28.37 -62.18
C PRO A 319 -16.11 27.21 -61.25
N VAL A 320 -14.97 27.30 -60.58
CA VAL A 320 -14.71 26.49 -59.37
C VAL A 320 -14.56 27.42 -58.17
N SER A 321 -15.71 27.77 -57.60
CA SER A 321 -15.86 27.92 -56.15
C SER A 321 -15.58 26.52 -55.55
N THR A 322 -14.95 26.33 -54.39
CA THR A 322 -15.62 26.58 -53.10
C THR A 322 -14.67 26.41 -51.92
N LYS A 323 -14.88 27.33 -50.97
CA LYS A 323 -14.58 27.31 -49.54
C LYS A 323 -14.71 25.93 -48.85
N GLY A 324 -13.93 25.73 -47.79
CA GLY A 324 -14.21 24.74 -46.74
C GLY A 324 -13.38 24.99 -45.47
N LYS A 325 -13.62 26.10 -44.75
CA LYS A 325 -14.16 26.11 -43.38
C LYS A 325 -13.53 25.11 -42.38
N LYS A 326 -12.78 25.70 -41.44
CA LYS A 326 -12.61 25.22 -40.06
C LYS A 326 -13.96 24.79 -39.48
N GLN A 327 -14.05 23.57 -38.94
CA GLN A 327 -15.04 23.19 -37.94
C GLN A 327 -14.40 22.30 -36.88
N HIS A 328 -14.30 22.83 -35.67
CA HIS A 328 -14.41 22.05 -34.44
C HIS A 328 -15.73 21.27 -34.51
N LEU A 329 -15.71 19.97 -34.26
CA LEU A 329 -16.82 19.22 -33.68
C LEU A 329 -16.32 17.90 -33.10
N SER A 330 -16.34 17.88 -31.78
CA SER A 330 -16.47 16.70 -30.93
C SER A 330 -17.63 15.82 -31.41
N LYS A 331 -17.40 14.50 -31.48
CA LYS A 331 -18.33 13.45 -31.07
C LYS A 331 -17.66 12.06 -31.13
N GLU A 332 -17.89 11.33 -30.05
CA GLU A 332 -17.60 9.92 -29.83
C GLU A 332 -18.28 9.01 -30.88
N SER A 333 -17.77 7.77 -30.98
CA SER A 333 -18.47 6.49 -31.26
C SER A 333 -17.77 5.64 -32.35
N PRO A 334 -17.88 4.30 -32.24
CA PRO A 334 -16.75 3.40 -32.45
C PRO A 334 -16.80 2.69 -33.80
N ILE A 335 -15.62 2.36 -34.35
CA ILE A 335 -15.54 1.41 -35.47
C ILE A 335 -14.58 0.30 -35.08
N HIS A 336 -15.23 -0.79 -34.71
CA HIS A 336 -14.72 -2.14 -34.76
C HIS A 336 -14.54 -2.53 -36.24
N SER A 337 -13.34 -2.93 -36.62
CA SER A 337 -13.13 -3.69 -37.85
C SER A 337 -11.95 -4.61 -37.65
N ASP A 338 -12.28 -5.88 -37.79
CA ASP A 338 -11.52 -7.08 -37.52
C ASP A 338 -10.25 -7.24 -38.37
N SER A 339 -9.33 -7.98 -37.76
CA SER A 339 -8.43 -8.98 -38.36
C SER A 339 -7.42 -8.53 -39.41
N THR A 340 -6.13 -8.58 -39.02
CA THR A 340 -5.17 -9.48 -39.68
C THR A 340 -3.93 -9.70 -38.78
N GLU A 341 -3.85 -10.94 -38.30
CA GLU A 341 -2.63 -11.72 -38.05
C GLU A 341 -1.46 -11.07 -37.26
N ILE A 342 -1.49 -11.24 -35.94
CA ILE A 342 -0.26 -11.24 -35.12
C ILE A 342 0.04 -12.68 -34.75
N ASN A 343 1.15 -13.19 -35.28
CA ASN A 343 1.72 -14.49 -34.95
C ASN A 343 1.97 -14.61 -33.44
N ASN A 344 1.24 -15.53 -32.82
CA ASN A 344 1.42 -15.94 -31.45
C ASN A 344 2.75 -16.68 -31.27
N SER A 345 3.64 -16.13 -30.45
CA SER A 345 4.66 -16.92 -29.74
C SER A 345 4.39 -16.83 -28.25
N THR A 346 3.34 -17.53 -27.83
CA THR A 346 3.04 -17.82 -26.44
C THR A 346 4.12 -18.76 -25.88
N ARG A 347 5.15 -18.21 -25.23
CA ARG A 347 5.90 -18.97 -24.22
C ARG A 347 5.21 -18.77 -22.87
N GLN A 348 4.27 -19.66 -22.54
CA GLN A 348 3.87 -19.87 -21.16
C GLN A 348 5.11 -20.31 -20.38
N ILE A 349 5.53 -19.52 -19.41
CA ILE A 349 6.51 -19.96 -18.41
C ILE A 349 5.76 -19.92 -17.07
N GLN A 350 5.48 -21.12 -16.55
CA GLN A 350 4.94 -21.35 -15.21
C GLN A 350 5.89 -20.79 -14.14
N PRO A 351 5.37 -20.39 -12.96
CA PRO A 351 6.20 -19.94 -11.85
C PRO A 351 7.00 -21.13 -11.29
N PRO A 352 8.30 -20.98 -10.97
CA PRO A 352 9.08 -22.06 -10.39
C PRO A 352 8.65 -22.32 -8.96
N SER A 353 8.16 -23.54 -8.73
CA SER A 353 7.97 -24.18 -7.44
C SER A 353 9.30 -24.31 -6.69
N GLN A 354 9.27 -23.90 -5.42
CA GLN A 354 10.06 -24.38 -4.27
C GLN A 354 11.34 -25.17 -4.58
N ASN A 355 12.48 -24.55 -4.29
CA ASN A 355 13.62 -25.27 -3.72
C ASN A 355 14.18 -24.44 -2.56
N ARG A 356 13.84 -24.86 -1.34
CA ARG A 356 14.59 -24.51 -0.14
C ARG A 356 15.90 -25.30 -0.19
N GLY A 357 17.01 -24.59 -0.21
CA GLY A 357 18.36 -25.14 -0.05
C GLY A 357 19.20 -24.09 0.65
N ASP A 358 19.55 -24.38 1.89
CA ASP A 358 20.39 -23.57 2.76
C ASP A 358 21.70 -23.19 2.09
N ASN A 359 22.13 -21.92 2.22
CA ASN A 359 23.55 -21.60 2.24
C ASN A 359 23.80 -20.30 3.02
N LYS A 360 24.57 -20.48 4.10
CA LYS A 360 24.99 -19.48 5.07
C LYS A 360 26.13 -18.63 4.51
N ASP A 361 26.16 -17.37 4.97
CA ASP A 361 27.31 -16.51 5.23
C ASP A 361 28.45 -16.46 4.22
N LEU A 362 28.49 -15.41 3.39
CA LEU A 362 29.73 -14.79 2.93
C LEU A 362 29.51 -13.27 2.82
N LYS A 363 29.99 -12.53 3.84
CA LYS A 363 30.19 -11.07 3.77
C LYS A 363 31.28 -10.79 2.74
N PHE A 364 30.96 -9.99 1.72
CA PHE A 364 31.98 -9.37 0.87
C PHE A 364 31.70 -7.87 0.78
N ASP A 365 32.62 -7.10 1.36
CA ASP A 365 32.73 -5.66 1.20
C ASP A 365 33.16 -5.32 -0.23
N SER A 366 32.37 -4.51 -0.93
CA SER A 366 32.81 -3.86 -2.15
C SER A 366 32.54 -2.36 -2.05
N ARG A 367 33.60 -1.62 -1.72
CA ARG A 367 33.69 -0.18 -1.94
C ARG A 367 33.42 0.12 -3.42
N SER A 368 32.47 1.03 -3.58
CA SER A 368 32.04 1.76 -4.77
C SER A 368 33.18 2.23 -5.69
N PRO A 369 32.91 2.33 -7.00
CA PRO A 369 32.97 3.64 -7.65
C PRO A 369 31.66 3.98 -8.37
N ASN A 370 30.83 4.78 -7.68
CA ASN A 370 29.69 5.51 -8.20
C ASN A 370 30.21 6.80 -8.84
N SER A 371 30.21 6.85 -10.16
CA SER A 371 30.28 8.10 -10.91
C SER A 371 29.44 7.92 -12.17
N ASN A 372 28.11 8.06 -12.03
CA ASN A 372 27.13 8.42 -13.09
C ASN A 372 25.65 8.28 -12.67
N LEU A 373 25.34 8.23 -11.36
CA LEU A 373 23.94 8.26 -10.85
C LEU A 373 23.60 9.55 -10.07
N GLN A 374 24.45 10.57 -10.15
CA GLN A 374 24.37 11.75 -9.28
C GLN A 374 23.54 12.92 -9.83
N SER A 375 22.79 12.69 -10.91
CA SER A 375 21.88 13.67 -11.50
C SER A 375 20.39 13.32 -11.34
N GLY A 376 20.07 12.14 -10.78
CA GLY A 376 18.68 11.72 -10.51
C GLY A 376 18.28 11.66 -9.03
N GLU A 377 19.24 11.74 -8.11
CA GLU A 377 18.99 11.64 -6.66
C GLU A 377 18.76 13.00 -5.98
N ASN A 378 18.99 14.13 -6.67
CA ASN A 378 18.87 15.47 -6.09
C ASN A 378 17.46 16.11 -6.20
N GLU A 379 16.51 15.50 -6.91
CA GLU A 379 15.13 16.04 -7.00
C GLU A 379 14.09 15.20 -6.23
N LEU A 380 14.52 14.10 -5.58
CA LEU A 380 13.67 13.26 -4.73
C LEU A 380 13.83 13.54 -3.23
N SER A 381 14.64 14.53 -2.85
CA SER A 381 14.82 14.94 -1.45
C SER A 381 13.88 16.04 -0.96
N GLU A 382 13.10 16.68 -1.83
CA GLU A 382 12.41 17.95 -1.47
C GLU A 382 10.92 17.83 -1.11
N VAL A 383 10.38 16.61 -0.99
CA VAL A 383 9.08 16.40 -0.32
C VAL A 383 9.16 15.17 0.59
N ARG A 384 10.10 15.19 1.53
CA ARG A 384 9.95 14.42 2.76
C ARG A 384 9.13 15.30 3.70
N TYR A 385 8.04 14.77 4.25
CA TYR A 385 7.32 15.42 5.34
C TYR A 385 8.35 15.84 6.40
N GLU A 386 8.59 17.14 6.57
CA GLU A 386 9.31 17.65 7.72
C GLU A 386 8.41 17.49 8.93
N VAL A 387 8.36 16.26 9.44
CA VAL A 387 8.22 16.03 10.86
C VAL A 387 9.55 16.51 11.43
N GLY A 388 9.52 17.55 12.27
CA GLY A 388 10.75 18.14 12.77
C GLY A 388 11.63 17.07 13.43
N PRO A 389 12.97 17.17 13.36
CA PRO A 389 13.85 16.23 14.06
C PRO A 389 13.57 16.17 15.58
N ASP A 390 12.90 17.19 16.11
CA ASP A 390 12.46 17.28 17.50
C ASP A 390 11.14 16.53 17.75
N ASP A 391 10.20 16.52 16.80
CA ASP A 391 8.97 15.71 16.88
C ASP A 391 9.27 14.21 16.81
N ILE A 392 10.24 13.80 15.97
CA ILE A 392 10.70 12.40 15.90
C ILE A 392 11.42 12.01 17.20
N ARG A 393 12.22 12.92 17.79
CA ARG A 393 12.87 12.70 19.08
C ARG A 393 11.87 12.57 20.22
N GLU A 394 10.84 13.41 20.25
CA GLU A 394 9.76 13.32 21.23
C GLU A 394 8.95 12.03 21.08
N LEU A 395 8.68 11.61 19.84
CA LEU A 395 7.98 10.36 19.57
C LEU A 395 8.81 9.15 20.00
N ILE A 396 10.12 9.14 19.72
CA ILE A 396 11.05 8.11 20.18
C ILE A 396 11.13 8.09 21.72
N GLN A 397 11.25 9.25 22.37
CA GLN A 397 11.22 9.34 23.83
C GLN A 397 9.91 8.83 24.42
N HIS A 398 8.77 9.12 23.77
CA HIS A 398 7.47 8.63 24.19
C HIS A 398 7.35 7.11 24.05
N PHE A 399 7.82 6.54 22.93
CA PHE A 399 7.87 5.08 22.74
C PHE A 399 8.83 4.39 23.72
N ASP A 400 10.00 4.98 23.98
CA ASP A 400 10.95 4.44 24.96
C ASP A 400 10.39 4.50 26.38
N LYS A 401 9.70 5.59 26.75
CA LYS A 401 9.02 5.72 28.04
C LYS A 401 7.90 4.70 28.19
N ASN A 402 7.10 4.47 27.15
CA ASN A 402 6.05 3.45 27.15
C ASN A 402 6.62 2.03 27.22
N ARG A 403 7.72 1.75 26.50
CA ARG A 403 8.45 0.47 26.59
C ARG A 403 8.97 0.23 28.00
N LEU A 404 9.56 1.24 28.64
CA LEU A 404 10.03 1.16 30.03
C LEU A 404 8.89 0.96 31.04
N GLN A 405 7.75 1.63 30.85
CA GLN A 405 6.57 1.42 31.69
C GLN A 405 5.99 0.02 31.52
N LEU A 406 5.93 -0.50 30.30
CA LEU A 406 5.52 -1.87 30.00
C LEU A 406 6.49 -2.90 30.59
N SER A 407 7.81 -2.68 30.46
CA SER A 407 8.82 -3.53 31.08
C SER A 407 8.65 -3.57 32.59
N LYS A 408 8.52 -2.41 33.25
CA LYS A 408 8.28 -2.34 34.70
C LYS A 408 6.99 -3.05 35.10
N ARG A 409 5.93 -2.93 34.31
CA ARG A 409 4.65 -3.59 34.59
C ARG A 409 4.73 -5.10 34.38
N ILE A 410 5.50 -5.56 33.41
CA ILE A 410 5.83 -6.99 33.22
C ILE A 410 6.65 -7.49 34.40
N ASP A 411 7.68 -6.74 34.83
CA ASP A 411 8.51 -7.10 35.98
C ASP A 411 7.70 -7.12 37.29
N GLU A 412 6.78 -6.17 37.49
CA GLU A 412 5.84 -6.15 38.61
C GLU A 412 4.86 -7.33 38.57
N LEU A 413 4.40 -7.74 37.39
CA LEU A 413 3.54 -8.92 37.22
C LEU A 413 4.32 -10.22 37.45
N LEU A 414 5.59 -10.28 37.02
CA LEU A 414 6.52 -11.40 37.28
C LEU A 414 6.95 -11.47 38.75
N GLN A 415 7.00 -10.34 39.47
CA GLN A 415 7.24 -10.32 40.91
C GLN A 415 5.98 -10.69 41.71
N ARG A 416 4.78 -10.37 41.20
CA ARG A 416 3.50 -10.73 41.84
C ARG A 416 3.06 -12.16 41.56
N GLY A 417 3.53 -12.76 40.47
CA GLY A 417 3.35 -14.18 40.18
C GLY A 417 4.69 -14.91 40.25
N ASN A 418 4.94 -15.66 41.33
CA ASN A 418 6.11 -16.53 41.47
C ASN A 418 6.23 -17.56 40.32
N LEU A 419 6.73 -17.15 39.15
CA LEU A 419 6.96 -18.01 38.01
C LEU A 419 8.34 -17.72 37.42
N CYS A 420 9.20 -18.72 37.54
CA CYS A 420 10.61 -18.69 37.19
C CYS A 420 10.81 -18.60 35.65
N PRO A 421 11.82 -17.86 35.13
CA PRO A 421 12.02 -17.62 33.70
C PRO A 421 12.36 -18.84 32.83
N CYS A 422 12.44 -20.05 33.40
CA CYS A 422 12.87 -21.26 32.72
C CYS A 422 11.80 -21.95 31.85
N HIS A 423 10.54 -21.49 31.84
CA HIS A 423 9.46 -22.14 31.08
C HIS A 423 9.20 -21.60 29.66
N LEU A 424 9.92 -20.57 29.20
CA LEU A 424 9.67 -19.96 27.87
C LEU A 424 10.59 -20.44 26.73
N ARG A 425 11.36 -21.53 26.92
CA ARG A 425 12.31 -22.02 25.90
C ARG A 425 12.06 -23.42 25.35
N ALA A 426 10.87 -23.97 25.56
CA ALA A 426 10.50 -25.25 24.96
C ALA A 426 9.03 -25.23 24.51
N THR A 427 8.77 -24.60 23.36
CA THR A 427 7.78 -25.00 22.35
C THR A 427 8.00 -24.17 21.09
#